data_AF-A0A815I7E8-F1
#
_entry.id   AF-A0A815I7E8-F1
#
_cell.length_a   1.000
_cell.length_b   1.000
_cell.length_c   1.000
_cell.angle_alpha   90.00
_cell.angle_beta   90.00
_cell.angle_gamma   90.00
#
_symmetry.space_group_name_H-M   'P 1'
#
loop_
_entity.id
_entity.type
_entity.pdbx_description
1 polymer ?
#
loop_
_entity_poly.entity_id
_entity_poly.type
_entity_poly.pdbx_seq_one_letter_code
_entity_poly.pdbx_strand_id
1 'polypeptide(L)'
;MKNQLNNNLSQLSNQQEEIKSYHNYLNQSRIILHKLIQIITYRQKEIMNEMYYHIYPIQKENQNEYSIANIKLPQADDKIYQSASNRERDHEVAAALGYCSHFILIISQFIQLPLRFPIDYHGVSAIKIYDYSLETNEYPLYPTSNLSAFRYGFYLLNRNIGQIMYHCRIGDHKTDFRNTLENLKQLIEQYFINSSNNNIQIQLYPSLQTSIDEEYIENKRNSSASIKNFSSFSSTSSLIENDSFNQNDDMNLFPQLNTIKPRLAMQISHQLQY
;
A
#
# COMPACT_ATOMS: atom_id res chain seq x y z
N MET A 1 27.82 23.69 48.50
CA MET A 1 27.62 22.27 48.11
C MET A 1 26.17 21.81 48.22
N LYS A 2 25.49 21.81 49.38
CA LYS A 2 24.10 21.32 49.50
C LYS A 2 23.07 22.03 48.59
N ASN A 3 23.15 23.35 48.45
CA ASN A 3 22.21 24.11 47.60
C ASN A 3 22.40 23.84 46.10
N GLN A 4 23.64 23.62 45.64
CA GLN A 4 23.90 23.22 44.25
C GLN A 4 23.39 21.81 43.97
N LEU A 5 23.52 20.89 44.92
CA LEU A 5 22.99 19.53 44.78
C LEU A 5 21.45 19.53 44.69
N ASN A 6 20.77 20.30 45.53
CA ASN A 6 19.31 20.43 45.48
C ASN A 6 18.82 21.09 44.19
N ASN A 7 19.55 22.08 43.66
CA ASN A 7 19.23 22.70 42.37
C ASN A 7 19.43 21.74 41.20
N ASN A 8 20.47 20.90 41.23
CA ASN A 8 20.67 19.87 40.20
C ASN A 8 19.60 18.77 40.29
N LEU A 9 19.16 18.41 41.51
CA LEU A 9 18.13 17.40 41.72
C LEU A 9 16.76 17.88 41.20
N SER A 10 16.41 19.15 41.42
CA SER A 10 15.18 19.73 40.88
C SER A 10 15.23 19.88 39.36
N GLN A 11 16.39 20.26 38.80
CA GLN A 11 16.60 20.28 37.35
C GLN A 11 16.43 18.89 36.72
N LEU A 12 17.01 17.85 37.32
CA LEU A 12 16.86 16.47 36.85
C LEU A 12 15.41 15.99 36.92
N SER A 13 14.68 16.31 38.00
CA SER A 13 13.26 15.97 38.12
C SER A 13 12.42 16.65 37.04
N ASN A 14 12.69 17.93 36.75
CA ASN A 14 12.00 18.65 35.68
C ASN A 14 12.33 18.06 34.31
N GLN A 15 13.59 17.69 34.06
CA GLN A 15 13.99 17.00 32.82
C GLN A 15 13.31 15.64 32.66
N GLN A 16 13.16 14.88 33.75
CA GLN A 16 12.44 13.60 33.72
C GLN A 16 10.96 13.78 33.36
N GLU A 17 10.30 14.80 33.92
CA GLU A 17 8.91 15.13 33.59
C GLU A 17 8.77 15.61 32.14
N GLU A 18 9.69 16.44 31.65
CA GLU A 18 9.73 16.87 30.25
C GLU A 18 9.88 15.68 29.30
N ILE A 19 10.83 14.78 29.55
CA ILE A 19 11.03 13.56 28.75
C ILE A 19 9.77 12.70 28.75
N LYS A 20 9.12 12.52 29.92
CA LYS A 20 7.87 11.76 30.02
C LYS A 20 6.74 12.40 29.21
N SER A 21 6.62 13.73 29.25
CA SER A 21 5.64 14.46 28.46
C SER A 21 5.89 14.30 26.95
N TYR A 22 7.16 14.32 26.53
CA TYR A 22 7.55 14.13 25.13
C TYR A 22 7.28 12.70 24.65
N HIS A 23 7.58 11.69 25.49
CA HIS A 23 7.23 10.30 25.20
C HIS A 23 5.72 10.11 25.00
N ASN A 24 4.90 10.72 25.86
CA ASN A 24 3.44 10.66 25.73
C ASN A 24 2.98 11.31 24.42
N TYR A 25 3.55 12.45 24.05
CA TYR A 25 3.25 13.13 22.78
C TYR A 25 3.63 12.27 21.56
N LEU A 26 4.81 11.65 21.57
CA LEU A 26 5.25 10.75 20.49
C LEU A 26 4.32 9.54 20.36
N ASN A 27 3.91 8.95 21.48
CA ASN A 27 2.98 7.82 21.50
C ASN A 27 1.61 8.20 20.92
N GLN A 28 1.08 9.36 21.28
CA GLN A 28 -0.17 9.88 20.72
C GLN A 28 -0.05 10.12 19.21
N SER A 29 1.03 10.76 18.77
CA SER A 29 1.30 11.01 17.35
C SER A 29 1.38 9.71 16.56
N ARG A 30 2.03 8.67 17.12
CA ARG A 30 2.12 7.33 16.51
C ARG A 30 0.75 6.68 16.36
N ILE A 31 -0.10 6.74 17.39
CA ILE A 31 -1.47 6.20 17.34
C ILE A 31 -2.27 6.89 16.23
N ILE A 32 -2.18 8.22 16.13
CA ILE A 32 -2.86 9.00 15.09
C ILE A 32 -2.37 8.59 13.70
N LEU A 33 -1.05 8.49 13.49
CA LEU A 33 -0.48 8.06 12.21
C LEU A 33 -0.98 6.67 11.81
N HIS A 34 -1.03 5.72 12.74
CA HIS A 34 -1.53 4.38 12.46
C HIS A 34 -3.00 4.40 12.03
N LYS A 35 -3.84 5.19 12.70
CA LYS A 35 -5.25 5.38 12.31
C LYS A 35 -5.39 6.00 10.92
N LEU A 36 -4.59 7.02 10.62
CA LEU A 36 -4.60 7.67 9.31
C LEU A 36 -4.19 6.71 8.19
N ILE A 37 -3.15 5.89 8.41
CA ILE A 37 -2.71 4.86 7.45
C ILE A 37 -3.83 3.85 7.21
N GLN A 38 -4.54 3.41 8.26
CA GLN A 38 -5.68 2.50 8.13
C GLN A 38 -6.80 3.10 7.29
N ILE A 39 -7.17 4.37 7.55
CA ILE A 39 -8.20 5.09 6.80
C ILE A 39 -7.79 5.23 5.33
N ILE A 40 -6.56 5.66 5.05
CA ILE A 40 -6.04 5.79 3.69
C ILE A 40 -6.08 4.44 2.97
N THR A 41 -5.56 3.39 3.61
CA THR A 41 -5.54 2.03 3.04
C THR A 41 -6.96 1.54 2.71
N TYR A 42 -7.91 1.79 3.61
CA TYR A 42 -9.31 1.43 3.39
C TYR A 42 -9.89 2.17 2.18
N ARG A 43 -9.70 3.50 2.10
CA ARG A 43 -10.17 4.30 0.96
C ARG A 43 -9.52 3.90 -0.36
N GLN A 44 -8.24 3.57 -0.35
CA GLN A 44 -7.54 3.07 -1.53
C GLN A 44 -8.14 1.75 -2.04
N LYS A 45 -8.52 0.84 -1.12
CA LYS A 45 -9.21 -0.40 -1.47
C LYS A 45 -10.60 -0.14 -2.05
N GLU A 46 -11.38 0.76 -1.45
CA GLU A 46 -12.69 1.15 -2.00
C GLU A 46 -12.57 1.72 -3.41
N ILE A 47 -11.67 2.68 -3.63
CA ILE A 47 -11.45 3.27 -4.95
C ILE A 47 -11.01 2.20 -5.96
N MET A 48 -10.08 1.32 -5.58
CA MET A 48 -9.62 0.24 -6.45
C MET A 48 -10.76 -0.72 -6.80
N ASN A 49 -11.64 -1.02 -5.84
CA ASN A 49 -12.81 -1.86 -6.04
C ASN A 49 -13.78 -1.23 -7.05
N GLU A 50 -14.12 0.05 -6.86
CA GLU A 50 -14.98 0.79 -7.79
C GLU A 50 -14.37 0.86 -9.20
N MET A 51 -13.07 1.15 -9.31
CA MET A 51 -12.38 1.21 -10.59
C MET A 51 -12.34 -0.15 -11.29
N TYR A 52 -12.15 -1.23 -10.55
CA TYR A 52 -12.16 -2.59 -11.09
C TYR A 52 -13.54 -2.96 -11.66
N TYR A 53 -14.63 -2.66 -10.95
CA TYR A 53 -15.97 -3.00 -11.45
C TYR A 53 -16.49 -2.06 -12.55
N HIS A 54 -16.12 -0.77 -12.52
CA HIS A 54 -16.68 0.22 -13.45
C HIS A 54 -15.79 0.56 -14.65
N ILE A 55 -14.46 0.49 -14.51
CA ILE A 55 -13.53 0.98 -15.55
C ILE A 55 -12.71 -0.18 -16.14
N TYR A 56 -12.26 -1.12 -15.32
CA TYR A 56 -11.42 -2.24 -15.75
C TYR A 56 -12.03 -3.61 -15.41
N PRO A 57 -13.29 -3.90 -15.81
CA PRO A 57 -13.90 -5.17 -15.47
C PRO A 57 -13.15 -6.29 -16.20
N ILE A 58 -12.58 -7.23 -15.44
CA ILE A 58 -11.94 -8.43 -15.97
C ILE A 58 -12.89 -9.61 -15.82
N GLN A 59 -13.29 -10.19 -16.94
CA GLN A 59 -14.21 -11.32 -16.99
C GLN A 59 -13.52 -12.57 -17.54
N LYS A 60 -13.91 -13.73 -17.02
CA LYS A 60 -13.49 -15.03 -17.54
C LYS A 60 -14.62 -15.56 -18.41
N GLU A 61 -14.37 -15.70 -19.71
CA GLU A 61 -15.39 -16.19 -20.65
C GLU A 61 -15.34 -17.71 -20.78
N ASN A 62 -14.15 -18.27 -21.01
CA ASN A 62 -13.93 -19.70 -21.20
C ASN A 62 -12.74 -20.23 -20.37
N GLN A 63 -12.39 -21.50 -20.54
CA GLN A 63 -11.15 -22.05 -20.00
C GLN A 63 -9.96 -21.30 -20.62
N ASN A 64 -9.23 -20.56 -19.79
CA ASN A 64 -8.05 -19.73 -20.12
C ASN A 64 -8.29 -18.50 -21.01
N GLU A 65 -9.55 -18.14 -21.29
CA GLU A 65 -9.85 -16.90 -22.02
C GLU A 65 -10.39 -15.84 -21.06
N TYR A 66 -9.73 -14.69 -21.06
CA TYR A 66 -10.08 -13.53 -20.25
C TYR A 66 -10.30 -12.31 -21.14
N SER A 67 -11.21 -11.45 -20.73
CA SER A 67 -11.47 -10.16 -21.37
C SER A 67 -11.41 -9.03 -20.35
N ILE A 68 -10.97 -7.86 -20.79
CA ILE A 68 -10.95 -6.61 -20.01
C ILE A 68 -11.82 -5.58 -20.72
N ALA A 69 -12.76 -4.96 -20.00
CA ALA A 69 -13.74 -4.04 -20.60
C ALA A 69 -14.47 -4.65 -21.83
N ASN A 70 -14.79 -5.95 -21.76
CA ASN A 70 -15.39 -6.76 -22.84
C ASN A 70 -14.50 -6.97 -24.08
N ILE A 71 -13.20 -6.71 -23.99
CA ILE A 71 -12.23 -6.93 -25.06
C ILE A 71 -11.35 -8.12 -24.71
N LYS A 72 -11.31 -9.12 -25.58
CA LYS A 72 -10.52 -10.34 -25.36
C LYS A 72 -9.03 -10.05 -25.53
N LEU A 73 -8.22 -10.53 -24.60
CA LEU A 73 -6.76 -10.49 -24.72
C LEU A 73 -6.21 -11.91 -24.84
N PRO A 74 -5.73 -12.32 -26.02
CA PRO A 74 -5.01 -13.58 -26.18
C PRO A 74 -3.72 -13.60 -25.36
N GLN A 75 -3.24 -14.79 -24.99
CA GLN A 75 -1.98 -14.94 -24.26
C GLN A 75 -0.81 -14.38 -25.06
N ALA A 76 0.23 -13.88 -24.38
CA ALA A 76 1.37 -13.20 -25.03
C ALA A 76 2.09 -14.04 -26.12
N ASP A 77 2.07 -15.37 -26.00
CA ASP A 77 2.73 -16.26 -26.96
C ASP A 77 1.85 -16.68 -28.14
N ASP A 78 0.57 -16.28 -28.17
CA ASP A 78 -0.38 -16.81 -29.13
C ASP A 78 0.04 -16.57 -30.59
N LYS A 79 -0.22 -17.58 -31.42
CA LYS A 79 0.04 -17.55 -32.87
C LYS A 79 -0.85 -16.53 -33.60
N ILE A 80 -1.90 -16.05 -32.93
CA ILE A 80 -2.84 -15.05 -33.44
C ILE A 80 -2.11 -13.80 -33.92
N TYR A 81 -1.06 -13.38 -33.20
CA TYR A 81 -0.25 -12.20 -33.55
C TYR A 81 0.66 -12.38 -34.78
N GLN A 82 0.76 -13.58 -35.36
CA GLN A 82 1.61 -13.85 -36.53
C GLN A 82 0.83 -13.75 -37.85
N SER A 83 -0.50 -13.77 -37.79
CA SER A 83 -1.36 -13.80 -38.97
C SER A 83 -1.72 -12.39 -39.45
N ALA A 84 -1.16 -11.98 -40.59
CA ALA A 84 -1.37 -10.66 -41.22
C ALA A 84 -2.84 -10.37 -41.65
N SER A 85 -3.75 -11.35 -41.50
CA SER A 85 -5.16 -11.25 -41.91
C SER A 85 -6.09 -10.62 -40.88
N ASN A 86 -5.60 -10.23 -39.69
CA ASN A 86 -6.43 -9.87 -38.54
C ASN A 86 -6.25 -8.42 -38.06
N ARG A 87 -6.15 -7.46 -38.99
CA ARG A 87 -5.99 -6.03 -38.65
C ARG A 87 -7.08 -5.48 -37.72
N GLU A 88 -8.31 -5.98 -37.83
CA GLU A 88 -9.40 -5.60 -36.92
C GLU A 88 -9.11 -6.00 -35.47
N ARG A 89 -8.46 -7.15 -35.27
CA ARG A 89 -8.05 -7.63 -33.93
C ARG A 89 -6.82 -6.91 -33.39
N ASP A 90 -6.02 -6.28 -34.25
CA ASP A 90 -4.87 -5.49 -33.78
C ASP A 90 -5.32 -4.29 -32.93
N HIS A 91 -6.45 -3.67 -33.31
CA HIS A 91 -7.06 -2.58 -32.55
C HIS A 91 -7.62 -3.06 -31.21
N GLU A 92 -8.26 -4.23 -31.17
CA GLU A 92 -8.76 -4.85 -29.95
C GLU A 92 -7.62 -5.19 -28.99
N VAL A 93 -6.54 -5.78 -29.49
CA VAL A 93 -5.36 -6.11 -28.68
C VAL A 93 -4.70 -4.85 -28.14
N ALA A 94 -4.53 -3.81 -28.97
CA ALA A 94 -4.00 -2.52 -28.52
C ALA A 94 -4.90 -1.90 -27.44
N ALA A 95 -6.22 -1.98 -27.60
CA ALA A 95 -7.19 -1.52 -26.60
C ALA A 95 -7.07 -2.28 -25.28
N ALA A 96 -7.09 -3.61 -25.31
CA ALA A 96 -6.95 -4.43 -24.12
C ALA A 96 -5.61 -4.19 -23.41
N LEU A 97 -4.49 -4.14 -24.15
CA LEU A 97 -3.18 -3.82 -23.59
C LEU A 97 -3.14 -2.40 -23.02
N GLY A 98 -3.88 -1.46 -23.62
CA GLY A 98 -3.97 -0.11 -23.10
C GLY A 98 -4.72 -0.01 -21.78
N TYR A 99 -5.83 -0.72 -21.63
CA TYR A 99 -6.50 -0.86 -20.35
C TYR A 99 -5.59 -1.51 -19.30
N CYS A 100 -4.90 -2.60 -19.65
CA CYS A 100 -3.93 -3.25 -18.76
C CYS A 100 -2.82 -2.30 -18.31
N SER A 101 -2.21 -1.59 -19.26
CA SER A 101 -1.08 -0.69 -19.00
C SER A 101 -1.48 0.46 -18.09
N HIS A 102 -2.63 1.08 -18.35
CA HIS A 102 -3.15 2.14 -17.51
C HIS A 102 -3.51 1.63 -16.12
N PHE A 103 -4.10 0.44 -16.04
CA PHE A 103 -4.46 -0.14 -14.75
C PHE A 103 -3.23 -0.48 -13.90
N ILE A 104 -2.17 -1.03 -14.51
CA ILE A 104 -0.88 -1.29 -13.85
C ILE A 104 -0.25 0.00 -13.32
N LEU A 105 -0.27 1.08 -14.10
CA LEU A 105 0.20 2.39 -13.65
C LEU A 105 -0.55 2.86 -12.41
N ILE A 106 -1.88 2.78 -12.43
CA ILE A 106 -2.72 3.17 -11.29
C ILE A 106 -2.40 2.30 -10.06
N ILE A 107 -2.37 0.98 -10.22
CA ILE A 107 -2.02 0.05 -9.13
C ILE A 107 -0.66 0.39 -8.53
N SER A 108 0.35 0.64 -9.38
CA SER A 108 1.71 0.97 -8.96
C SER A 108 1.76 2.26 -8.10
N GLN A 109 0.93 3.25 -8.44
CA GLN A 109 0.79 4.49 -7.67
C GLN A 109 0.13 4.24 -6.32
N PHE A 110 -0.94 3.44 -6.27
CA PHE A 110 -1.65 3.12 -5.03
C PHE A 110 -0.77 2.39 -4.02
N ILE A 111 0.02 1.42 -4.49
CA ILE A 111 0.95 0.65 -3.65
C ILE A 111 2.31 1.32 -3.46
N GLN A 112 2.53 2.49 -4.08
CA GLN A 112 3.78 3.26 -4.07
C GLN A 112 5.01 2.45 -4.53
N LEU A 113 4.85 1.62 -5.55
CA LEU A 113 5.92 0.79 -6.11
C LEU A 113 6.39 1.35 -7.46
N PRO A 114 7.65 1.83 -7.59
CA PRO A 114 8.18 2.19 -8.90
C PRO A 114 8.29 0.95 -9.79
N LEU A 115 7.75 1.05 -11.00
CA LEU A 115 7.83 -0.01 -12.00
C LEU A 115 9.26 -0.15 -12.52
N ARG A 116 9.76 -1.39 -12.59
CA ARG A 116 11.08 -1.69 -13.15
C ARG A 116 11.17 -1.27 -14.62
N PHE A 117 10.09 -1.48 -15.36
CA PHE A 117 9.98 -1.10 -16.76
C PHE A 117 8.94 0.02 -16.87
N PRO A 118 9.34 1.29 -16.94
CA PRO A 118 8.38 2.40 -16.98
C PRO A 118 7.47 2.31 -18.19
N ILE A 119 6.19 2.63 -17.97
CA ILE A 119 5.16 2.65 -19.01
C ILE A 119 4.83 4.11 -19.28
N ASP A 120 4.94 4.51 -20.55
CA ASP A 120 4.53 5.80 -21.03
C ASP A 120 3.19 5.67 -21.74
N TYR A 121 2.18 6.30 -21.14
CA TYR A 121 0.80 6.18 -21.54
C TYR A 121 0.32 7.51 -22.13
N HIS A 122 0.29 7.58 -23.46
CA HIS A 122 -0.23 8.72 -24.23
C HIS A 122 -1.56 8.40 -24.93
N GLY A 123 -2.32 7.45 -24.38
CA GLY A 123 -3.56 6.92 -24.97
C GLY A 123 -3.37 5.54 -25.61
N VAL A 124 -4.47 4.91 -26.01
CA VAL A 124 -4.56 3.48 -26.34
C VAL A 124 -3.59 3.01 -27.43
N SER A 125 -3.31 3.85 -28.44
CA SER A 125 -2.51 3.48 -29.62
C SER A 125 -1.04 3.92 -29.56
N ALA A 126 -0.61 4.57 -28.49
CA ALA A 126 0.72 5.18 -28.39
C ALA A 126 1.45 4.76 -27.11
N ILE A 127 1.14 3.57 -26.59
CA ILE A 127 1.68 3.08 -25.33
C ILE A 127 3.02 2.44 -25.58
N LYS A 128 4.00 2.89 -24.80
CA LYS A 128 5.38 2.43 -24.87
C LYS A 128 5.83 1.96 -23.50
N ILE A 129 6.68 0.94 -23.49
CA ILE A 129 7.33 0.45 -22.27
C ILE A 129 8.83 0.49 -22.48
N TYR A 130 9.56 0.87 -21.43
CA TYR A 130 11.00 1.07 -21.51
C TYR A 130 11.81 0.02 -20.74
N ASP A 131 12.85 -0.52 -21.38
CA ASP A 131 13.95 -1.21 -20.70
C ASP A 131 15.24 -0.40 -20.86
N TYR A 132 15.55 0.41 -19.85
CA TYR A 132 16.77 1.24 -19.82
C TYR A 132 18.07 0.42 -19.72
N SER A 133 17.99 -0.90 -19.58
CA SER A 133 19.16 -1.78 -19.61
C SER A 133 19.70 -2.00 -21.03
N LEU A 134 18.92 -1.64 -22.05
CA LEU A 134 19.22 -1.86 -23.47
C LEU A 134 19.41 -0.54 -24.22
N GLU A 135 20.19 -0.56 -25.30
CA GLU A 135 20.45 0.63 -26.15
C GLU A 135 19.20 1.08 -26.90
N THR A 136 18.42 0.13 -27.41
CA THR A 136 17.05 0.38 -27.90
C THR A 136 16.11 0.09 -26.75
N ASN A 137 15.77 1.12 -26.00
CA ASN A 137 15.04 0.96 -24.76
C ASN A 137 13.52 1.03 -24.93
N GLU A 138 13.00 1.45 -26.08
CA GLU A 138 11.56 1.69 -26.28
C GLU A 138 10.88 0.53 -27.01
N TYR A 139 9.78 0.03 -26.44
CA TYR A 139 8.99 -1.06 -27.03
C TYR A 139 7.49 -0.73 -27.09
N PRO A 140 6.82 -0.94 -28.23
CA PRO A 140 5.40 -0.67 -28.38
C PRO A 140 4.55 -1.73 -27.66
N LEU A 141 3.49 -1.29 -26.98
CA LEU A 141 2.46 -2.14 -26.39
C LEU A 141 1.20 -2.23 -27.27
N TYR A 142 1.39 -2.16 -28.58
CA TYR A 142 0.36 -2.35 -29.59
C TYR A 142 0.94 -3.16 -30.75
N PRO A 143 0.11 -3.96 -31.45
CA PRO A 143 0.58 -4.71 -32.61
C PRO A 143 1.17 -3.78 -33.66
N THR A 144 2.43 -4.01 -34.02
CA THR A 144 3.17 -3.25 -35.03
C THR A 144 3.79 -4.21 -36.05
N SER A 145 4.30 -3.68 -37.16
CA SER A 145 5.03 -4.47 -38.17
C SER A 145 6.24 -5.20 -37.58
N ASN A 146 6.86 -4.62 -36.56
CA ASN A 146 7.94 -5.25 -35.80
C ASN A 146 7.39 -6.13 -34.66
N LEU A 147 6.99 -7.35 -35.01
CA LEU A 147 6.37 -8.29 -34.06
C LEU A 147 7.29 -8.67 -32.89
N SER A 148 8.60 -8.72 -33.08
CA SER A 148 9.54 -9.07 -32.00
C SER A 148 9.63 -7.96 -30.94
N ALA A 149 9.68 -6.69 -31.38
CA ALA A 149 9.63 -5.55 -30.47
C ALA A 149 8.32 -5.50 -29.66
N PHE A 150 7.18 -5.76 -30.33
CA PHE A 150 5.88 -5.87 -29.65
C PHE A 150 5.85 -7.01 -28.62
N ARG A 151 6.27 -8.22 -29.01
CA ARG A 151 6.31 -9.38 -28.10
C ARG A 151 7.21 -9.12 -26.90
N TYR A 152 8.34 -8.46 -27.10
CA TYR A 152 9.22 -8.08 -26.01
C TYR A 152 8.58 -7.03 -25.10
N GLY A 153 7.93 -5.99 -25.65
CA GLY A 153 7.17 -5.03 -24.87
C GLY A 153 6.08 -5.71 -24.02
N PHE A 154 5.30 -6.62 -24.61
CA PHE A 154 4.27 -7.37 -23.88
C PHE A 154 4.89 -8.25 -22.78
N TYR A 155 6.04 -8.87 -23.04
CA TYR A 155 6.80 -9.57 -22.01
C TYR A 155 7.20 -8.63 -20.84
N LEU A 156 7.72 -7.44 -21.12
CA LEU A 156 8.07 -6.45 -20.09
C LEU A 156 6.85 -6.04 -19.24
N LEU A 157 5.68 -5.89 -19.85
CA LEU A 157 4.42 -5.63 -19.14
C LEU A 157 4.12 -6.75 -18.13
N ASN A 158 4.23 -8.00 -18.56
CA ASN A 158 4.04 -9.17 -17.70
C ASN A 158 5.09 -9.24 -16.58
N ARG A 159 6.31 -8.77 -16.83
CA ARG A 159 7.34 -8.64 -15.78
C ARG A 159 6.99 -7.58 -14.74
N ASN A 160 6.38 -6.46 -15.13
CA ASN A 160 5.86 -5.48 -14.17
C ASN A 160 4.73 -6.05 -13.32
N ILE A 161 3.79 -6.80 -13.92
CA ILE A 161 2.74 -7.50 -13.16
C ILE A 161 3.37 -8.46 -12.15
N GLY A 162 4.35 -9.26 -12.58
CA GLY A 162 5.07 -10.16 -11.68
C GLY A 162 5.81 -9.44 -10.55
N GLN A 163 6.39 -8.27 -10.82
CA GLN A 163 7.00 -7.42 -9.79
C GLN A 163 5.97 -6.98 -8.74
N ILE A 164 4.80 -6.50 -9.19
CA ILE A 164 3.71 -6.07 -8.30
C ILE A 164 3.19 -7.26 -7.48
N MET A 165 2.91 -8.39 -8.13
CA MET A 165 2.45 -9.62 -7.47
C MET A 165 3.44 -10.06 -6.39
N TYR A 166 4.74 -10.08 -6.70
CA TYR A 166 5.79 -10.40 -5.73
C TYR A 166 5.80 -9.43 -4.55
N HIS A 167 5.72 -8.12 -4.81
CA HIS A 167 5.67 -7.09 -3.77
C HIS A 167 4.44 -7.26 -2.85
N CYS A 168 3.29 -7.60 -3.43
CA CYS A 168 2.05 -7.88 -2.73
C CYS A 168 1.98 -9.27 -2.09
N ARG A 169 3.01 -10.11 -2.27
CA ARG A 169 3.07 -11.52 -1.82
C ARG A 169 1.93 -12.37 -2.35
N ILE A 170 1.57 -12.15 -3.61
CA ILE A 170 0.52 -12.86 -4.34
C ILE A 170 1.14 -13.68 -5.45
N GLY A 171 0.61 -14.89 -5.64
CA GLY A 171 1.12 -15.85 -6.62
C GLY A 171 2.13 -16.83 -6.02
N ASP A 172 2.31 -17.95 -6.71
CA ASP A 172 3.19 -19.04 -6.33
C ASP A 172 4.34 -19.18 -7.33
N HIS A 173 5.31 -20.03 -7.02
CA HIS A 173 6.38 -20.43 -7.93
C HIS A 173 5.90 -21.05 -9.26
N LYS A 174 4.60 -21.38 -9.37
CA LYS A 174 3.95 -21.94 -10.57
C LYS A 174 3.15 -20.91 -11.37
N THR A 175 3.08 -19.65 -10.93
CA THR A 175 2.31 -18.62 -11.63
C THR A 175 2.88 -18.38 -13.03
N ASP A 176 2.06 -18.60 -14.05
CA ASP A 176 2.42 -18.29 -15.43
C ASP A 176 2.16 -16.81 -15.71
N PHE A 177 3.23 -16.02 -15.72
CA PHE A 177 3.15 -14.57 -15.95
C PHE A 177 2.64 -14.20 -17.35
N ARG A 178 2.56 -15.15 -18.29
CA ARG A 178 2.01 -14.93 -19.63
C ARG A 178 0.50 -14.74 -19.64
N ASN A 179 -0.20 -15.19 -18.59
CA ASN A 179 -1.65 -15.01 -18.43
C ASN A 179 -1.96 -13.62 -17.85
N THR A 180 -1.70 -12.56 -18.61
CA THR A 180 -1.77 -11.15 -18.16
C THR A 180 -3.05 -10.82 -17.38
N LEU A 181 -4.22 -11.09 -17.96
CA LEU A 181 -5.50 -10.74 -17.34
C LEU A 181 -5.85 -11.62 -16.13
N GLU A 182 -5.48 -12.90 -16.17
CA GLU A 182 -5.67 -13.80 -15.03
C GLU A 182 -4.84 -13.32 -13.82
N ASN A 183 -3.58 -12.97 -14.06
CA ASN A 183 -2.67 -12.47 -13.04
C ASN A 183 -3.14 -11.13 -12.47
N LEU A 184 -3.63 -10.22 -13.32
CA LEU A 184 -4.23 -8.95 -12.87
C LEU A 184 -5.50 -9.18 -12.04
N LYS A 185 -6.41 -10.04 -12.50
CA LYS A 185 -7.62 -10.40 -11.75
C LYS A 185 -7.26 -11.00 -10.39
N GLN A 186 -6.34 -11.95 -10.36
CA GLN A 186 -5.86 -12.58 -9.12
C GLN A 186 -5.26 -11.55 -8.17
N LEU A 187 -4.41 -10.65 -8.68
CA LEU A 187 -3.82 -9.56 -7.90
C LEU A 187 -4.89 -8.69 -7.24
N ILE A 188 -5.89 -8.23 -8.00
CA ILE A 188 -6.93 -7.34 -7.49
C ILE A 188 -7.81 -8.05 -6.46
N GLU A 189 -8.28 -9.24 -6.81
CA GLU A 189 -9.15 -10.02 -5.93
C GLU A 189 -8.45 -10.39 -4.62
N GLN A 190 -7.17 -10.76 -4.65
CA GLN A 190 -6.45 -11.16 -3.43
C GLN A 190 -5.90 -9.99 -2.62
N TYR A 191 -5.41 -8.92 -3.26
CA TYR A 191 -4.78 -7.80 -2.56
C TYR A 191 -5.78 -6.73 -2.10
N PHE A 192 -6.72 -6.35 -2.98
CA PHE A 192 -7.59 -5.21 -2.73
C PHE A 192 -8.97 -5.65 -2.20
N ILE A 193 -9.56 -6.71 -2.76
CA ILE A 193 -10.94 -7.12 -2.45
C ILE A 193 -11.00 -8.08 -1.25
N ASN A 194 -10.35 -9.24 -1.35
CA ASN A 194 -10.44 -10.31 -0.35
C ASN A 194 -9.47 -10.15 0.81
N SER A 195 -8.65 -9.09 0.81
CA SER A 195 -7.69 -8.81 1.86
C SER A 195 -8.39 -8.29 3.11
N SER A 196 -9.16 -9.17 3.73
CA SER A 196 -9.64 -9.07 5.10
C SER A 196 -8.41 -9.24 5.99
N ASN A 197 -7.93 -8.15 6.60
CA ASN A 197 -6.90 -8.18 7.64
C ASN A 197 -5.44 -8.41 7.24
N ASN A 198 -5.00 -8.07 6.02
CA ASN A 198 -3.58 -7.74 5.89
C ASN A 198 -3.38 -6.36 6.50
N ASN A 199 -3.04 -6.36 7.79
CA ASN A 199 -2.20 -5.31 8.36
C ASN A 199 -1.07 -5.10 7.35
N ILE A 200 -1.17 -4.04 6.55
CA ILE A 200 0.02 -3.48 5.92
C ILE A 200 0.83 -2.99 7.12
N GLN A 201 1.61 -3.91 7.70
CA GLN A 201 2.82 -3.56 8.42
C GLN A 201 3.68 -2.90 7.35
N ILE A 202 3.42 -1.62 7.09
CA ILE A 202 4.43 -0.74 6.56
C ILE A 202 5.58 -0.95 7.54
N GLN A 203 6.66 -1.56 7.07
CA GLN A 203 7.85 -1.82 7.87
C GLN A 203 8.47 -0.48 8.26
N LEU A 204 7.87 0.18 9.23
CA LEU A 204 8.52 1.18 10.06
C LEU A 204 8.97 0.43 11.30
N TYR A 205 10.20 -0.08 11.22
CA TYR A 205 11.04 -0.60 12.30
C TYR A 205 10.46 -1.75 13.17
N PRO A 206 10.92 -3.00 12.98
CA PRO A 206 10.68 -4.11 13.90
C PRO A 206 11.27 -3.89 15.31
N SER A 207 12.17 -2.93 15.49
CA SER A 207 13.09 -2.86 16.61
C SER A 207 12.51 -2.40 17.96
N LEU A 208 11.18 -2.29 18.11
CA LEU A 208 10.59 -1.84 19.38
C LEU A 208 9.38 -2.66 19.86
N GLN A 209 8.98 -3.72 19.15
CA GLN A 209 8.01 -4.69 19.69
C GLN A 209 8.51 -5.28 21.03
N THR A 210 9.83 -5.46 21.15
CA THR A 210 10.51 -6.01 22.33
C THR A 210 10.44 -5.11 23.57
N SER A 211 10.37 -3.78 23.39
CA SER A 211 10.35 -2.83 24.51
C SER A 211 9.00 -2.76 25.24
N ILE A 212 7.92 -3.15 24.57
CA ILE A 212 6.56 -3.16 25.15
C ILE A 212 6.37 -4.38 26.06
N ASP A 213 7.05 -5.50 25.77
CA ASP A 213 6.92 -6.72 26.58
C ASP A 213 7.81 -6.68 27.84
N GLU A 214 9.00 -6.10 27.78
CA GLU A 214 9.91 -6.03 28.94
C GLU A 214 9.43 -5.06 30.03
N GLU A 215 8.94 -3.87 29.66
CA GLU A 215 8.45 -2.87 30.62
C GLU A 215 7.12 -3.30 31.26
N TYR A 216 6.29 -4.07 30.54
CA TYR A 216 5.03 -4.61 31.08
C TYR A 216 5.28 -5.79 32.04
N ILE A 217 6.29 -6.63 31.76
CA ILE A 217 6.70 -7.74 32.64
C ILE A 217 7.37 -7.21 33.92
N GLU A 218 8.19 -6.17 33.83
CA GLU A 218 8.87 -5.57 34.98
C GLU A 218 7.88 -4.85 35.91
N ASN A 219 6.90 -4.13 35.35
CA ASN A 219 5.82 -3.53 36.12
C ASN A 219 4.90 -4.57 36.79
N LYS A 220 4.74 -5.77 36.21
CA LYS A 220 3.96 -6.88 36.80
C LYS A 220 4.72 -7.63 37.90
N ARG A 221 6.07 -7.70 37.81
CA ARG A 221 6.92 -8.23 38.90
C ARG A 221 6.91 -7.32 40.11
N ASN A 222 7.00 -6.00 39.89
CA ASN A 222 7.04 -5.01 40.96
C ASN A 222 5.69 -4.78 41.66
N SER A 223 4.56 -5.06 40.98
CA SER A 223 3.22 -4.95 41.58
C SER A 223 2.75 -6.24 42.29
N SER A 224 3.46 -7.36 42.15
CA SER A 224 3.12 -8.63 42.82
C SER A 224 3.56 -8.72 44.29
N ALA A 225 4.30 -7.72 44.80
CA ALA A 225 4.76 -7.67 46.19
C ALA A 225 3.72 -7.11 47.18
N SER A 226 2.52 -6.75 46.73
CA SER A 226 1.44 -6.31 47.62
C SER A 226 0.09 -6.73 47.05
N ILE A 227 -0.68 -7.41 47.89
CA ILE A 227 -2.06 -7.92 47.70
C ILE A 227 -2.12 -9.44 47.47
N LYS A 228 -2.21 -10.16 48.61
CA LYS A 228 -2.80 -11.49 48.70
C LYS A 228 -4.33 -11.35 48.63
N ASN A 229 -4.95 -12.27 47.88
CA ASN A 229 -6.37 -12.67 47.89
C ASN A 229 -7.36 -11.77 47.15
N PHE A 230 -7.63 -12.10 45.88
CA PHE A 230 -8.92 -12.70 45.51
C PHE A 230 -8.74 -13.53 44.23
N SER A 231 -9.17 -14.79 44.30
CA SER A 231 -9.08 -15.77 43.23
C SER A 231 -10.12 -15.55 42.13
N SER A 232 -9.80 -16.14 40.98
CA SER A 232 -10.62 -16.46 39.81
C SER A 232 -11.13 -15.30 38.94
N PHE A 233 -10.52 -15.13 37.76
CA PHE A 233 -11.21 -15.46 36.51
C PHE A 233 -10.19 -15.81 35.42
N SER A 234 -10.38 -16.99 34.84
CA SER A 234 -9.66 -17.51 33.68
C SER A 234 -10.13 -16.83 32.40
N SER A 235 -9.19 -16.65 31.47
CA SER A 235 -9.30 -16.82 30.02
C SER A 235 -10.60 -16.37 29.31
N THR A 236 -10.48 -15.38 28.43
CA THR A 236 -11.09 -15.27 27.07
C THR A 236 -10.75 -13.86 26.55
N SER A 237 -10.19 -13.64 25.34
CA SER A 237 -10.77 -13.92 24.03
C SER A 237 -12.22 -13.41 23.93
N SER A 238 -12.42 -12.09 23.97
CA SER A 238 -13.57 -11.39 23.35
C SER A 238 -13.65 -9.94 23.85
N LEU A 239 -13.07 -9.00 23.10
CA LEU A 239 -13.54 -7.61 23.01
C LEU A 239 -13.12 -7.05 21.63
N ILE A 240 -13.46 -7.81 20.58
CA ILE A 240 -13.79 -7.23 19.27
C ILE A 240 -15.30 -7.43 19.18
N GLU A 241 -16.05 -6.62 19.92
CA GLU A 241 -17.47 -6.42 19.64
C GLU A 241 -17.56 -5.16 18.78
N ASN A 242 -17.82 -5.40 17.49
CA ASN A 242 -18.88 -4.75 16.72
C ASN A 242 -19.20 -3.30 17.08
N ASP A 243 -18.27 -2.38 16.84
CA ASP A 243 -18.66 -1.02 16.48
C ASP A 243 -18.81 -0.98 14.96
N SER A 244 -20.07 -1.04 14.56
CA SER A 244 -20.53 -0.76 13.22
C SER A 244 -20.00 0.63 12.81
N PHE A 245 -19.38 0.69 11.63
CA PHE A 245 -18.93 1.93 10.99
C PHE A 245 -20.12 2.89 10.86
N ASN A 246 -20.28 3.80 11.82
CA ASN A 246 -21.28 4.84 11.77
C ASN A 246 -20.69 6.02 10.98
N GLN A 247 -21.06 6.11 9.70
CA GLN A 247 -20.51 7.06 8.71
C GLN A 247 -20.78 8.56 8.99
N ASN A 248 -21.41 8.93 10.11
CA ASN A 248 -21.92 10.30 10.32
C ASN A 248 -21.27 11.08 11.48
N ASP A 249 -20.48 10.47 12.36
CA ASP A 249 -19.97 11.17 13.56
C ASP A 249 -18.49 11.61 13.47
N ASP A 250 -17.72 11.10 12.51
CA ASP A 250 -16.25 11.30 12.47
C ASP A 250 -15.76 12.49 11.61
N MET A 251 -16.65 13.29 11.03
CA MET A 251 -16.27 14.51 10.29
C MET A 251 -15.88 15.71 11.18
N ASN A 252 -15.93 15.55 12.51
CA ASN A 252 -15.60 16.61 13.47
C ASN A 252 -14.21 16.46 14.14
N LEU A 253 -13.21 15.89 13.46
CA LEU A 253 -11.84 15.85 13.98
C LEU A 253 -11.01 17.14 13.74
N PHE A 254 -11.56 18.13 13.02
CA PHE A 254 -10.85 19.35 12.65
C PHE A 254 -10.72 20.49 13.71
N PRO A 255 -11.44 20.54 14.86
CA PRO A 255 -11.23 21.65 15.80
C PRO A 255 -9.99 21.49 16.70
N GLN A 256 -9.42 20.28 16.84
CA GLN A 256 -8.33 20.03 17.80
C GLN A 256 -6.93 20.41 17.28
N LEU A 257 -6.79 20.78 16.01
CA LEU A 257 -5.55 21.33 15.47
C LEU A 257 -5.38 22.82 15.81
N ASN A 258 -6.46 23.55 16.12
CA ASN A 258 -6.42 25.00 16.39
C ASN A 258 -6.20 25.37 17.86
N THR A 259 -6.19 24.41 18.78
CA THR A 259 -6.05 24.69 20.22
C THR A 259 -4.63 24.47 20.76
N ILE A 260 -3.71 23.94 19.95
CA ILE A 260 -2.37 23.57 20.42
C ILE A 260 -1.30 24.49 19.79
N LYS A 261 -1.20 25.70 20.40
CA LYS A 261 0.00 26.51 20.74
C LYS A 261 0.11 27.93 20.13
N PRO A 262 -0.14 28.98 20.93
CA PRO A 262 0.42 30.32 20.69
C PRO A 262 1.91 30.44 21.09
N ARG A 263 2.51 29.44 21.77
CA ARG A 263 3.90 29.51 22.25
C ARG A 263 4.96 29.07 21.23
N LEU A 264 4.62 28.17 20.30
CA LEU A 264 5.56 27.66 19.29
C LEU A 264 5.70 28.61 18.09
N ALA A 265 4.63 29.33 17.73
CA ALA A 265 4.68 30.38 16.69
C ALA A 265 5.60 31.55 17.10
N MET A 266 5.60 31.92 18.39
CA MET A 266 6.42 33.03 18.90
C MET A 266 7.92 32.68 18.92
N GLN A 267 8.28 31.41 19.22
CA GLN A 267 9.67 30.95 19.19
C GLN A 267 10.24 30.80 17.77
N ILE A 268 9.41 30.42 16.80
CA ILE A 268 9.83 30.33 15.40
C ILE A 268 9.99 31.73 14.78
N SER A 269 9.13 32.69 15.12
CA SER A 269 9.25 34.08 14.63
C SER A 269 10.53 34.79 15.09
N HIS A 270 11.04 34.44 16.28
CA HIS A 270 12.26 35.03 16.83
C HIS A 270 13.55 34.45 16.24
N GLN A 271 13.47 33.30 15.56
CA GLN A 271 14.62 32.62 14.93
C GLN A 271 14.76 32.94 13.42
N LEU A 272 13.81 33.66 12.83
CA LEU A 272 13.80 34.01 11.40
C LEU A 272 14.09 35.50 11.11
N GLN A 273 14.49 36.27 12.12
CA GLN A 273 15.01 37.63 11.92
C GLN A 273 16.54 37.64 12.01
N TYR A 274 17.17 37.26 10.90
CA TYR A 274 18.51 37.70 10.50
C TYR A 274 18.52 37.83 8.97
#